data_AF-A0A382ZHV9-F1
#
_entry.id   AF-A0A382ZHV9-F1
#
_cell.length_a   1.000
_cell.length_b   1.000
_cell.length_c   1.000
_cell.angle_alpha   90.00
_cell.angle_beta   90.00
_cell.angle_gamma   90.00
#
_symmetry.space_group_name_H-M   'P 1'
#
loop_
_entity.id
_entity.type
_entity.pdbx_description
1 polymer ?
#
loop_
_entity_poly.entity_id
_entity_poly.type
_entity_poly.pdbx_seq_one_letter_code
_entity_poly.pdbx_strand_id
1 'polypeptide(L)'
;MGKPEQELIHLGRLSPMKVAAVPAFGGLLMYLGPGIVWAGLAQGSGELIWWPYLTAKYGAAFLGLLIPASLMQYWVNIEIARYTITTGETAMTGFSRLSKKYALLIWIGVFVENCWFGAYASAGGTALAEMTGFPYGWTPRGQSLFWAYLTIGIYLVALLFGRVVYLIVERLTMTVA
;
A
#
# COMPACT_ATOMS: atom_id res chain seq x y z
N MET A 1 -26.58 -19.30 21.33
CA MET A 1 -25.36 -18.48 21.37
C MET A 1 -25.78 -17.03 21.22
N GLY A 2 -25.75 -16.25 22.31
CA GLY A 2 -26.16 -14.84 22.28
C GLY A 2 -25.26 -14.04 21.35
N LYS A 3 -25.83 -13.11 20.57
CA LYS A 3 -25.03 -12.18 19.76
C LYS A 3 -24.05 -11.47 20.70
N PRO A 4 -22.75 -11.38 20.36
CA PRO A 4 -21.80 -10.66 21.19
C PRO A 4 -22.34 -9.24 21.39
N GLU A 5 -22.46 -8.83 22.64
CA GLU A 5 -22.93 -7.50 23.05
C GLU A 5 -22.05 -6.45 22.34
N GLN A 6 -22.64 -5.73 21.38
CA GLN A 6 -21.95 -4.69 20.66
C GLN A 6 -21.88 -3.47 21.56
N GLU A 7 -20.70 -3.16 22.07
CA GLU A 7 -20.48 -1.96 22.87
C GLU A 7 -20.53 -0.74 21.94
N LEU A 8 -21.41 0.22 22.26
CA LEU A 8 -21.56 1.46 21.50
C LEU A 8 -20.76 2.56 22.19
N ILE A 9 -19.64 2.95 21.58
CA ILE A 9 -18.76 3.99 22.12
C ILE A 9 -19.02 5.30 21.39
N HIS A 10 -19.36 6.34 22.16
CA HIS A 10 -19.48 7.71 21.64
C HIS A 10 -18.11 8.37 21.60
N LEU A 11 -17.49 8.41 20.42
CA LEU A 11 -16.21 9.09 20.19
C LEU A 11 -16.32 10.11 19.06
N GLY A 12 -16.07 11.38 19.39
CA GLY A 12 -16.09 12.48 18.44
C GLY A 12 -17.49 12.91 18.01
N ARG A 13 -17.60 13.44 16.78
CA ARG A 13 -18.85 13.98 16.20
C ARG A 13 -19.55 13.01 15.25
N LEU A 14 -19.01 11.81 15.08
CA LEU A 14 -19.59 10.77 14.21
C LEU A 14 -20.55 9.88 15.01
N SER A 15 -21.37 9.10 14.30
CA SER A 15 -22.27 8.11 14.91
C SER A 15 -21.51 7.18 15.87
N PRO A 16 -22.17 6.60 16.89
CA PRO A 16 -21.51 5.74 17.87
C PRO A 16 -20.77 4.60 17.18
N MET A 17 -19.53 4.40 17.58
CA MET A 17 -18.69 3.33 17.06
C MET A 17 -19.17 2.00 17.65
N LYS A 18 -19.36 1.00 16.79
CA LYS A 18 -19.67 -0.36 17.22
C LYS A 18 -18.36 -1.08 17.46
N VAL A 19 -18.12 -1.54 18.67
CA VAL A 19 -16.96 -2.36 18.97
C VAL A 19 -17.40 -3.81 19.07
N ALA A 20 -16.74 -4.67 18.29
CA ALA A 20 -16.92 -6.10 18.28
C ALA A 20 -15.64 -6.80 18.74
N ALA A 21 -15.80 -8.01 19.28
CA ALA A 21 -14.66 -8.87 19.60
C ALA A 21 -13.90 -9.25 18.32
N VAL A 22 -12.58 -9.38 18.43
CA VAL A 22 -11.74 -9.89 17.34
C VAL A 22 -12.23 -11.29 16.96
N PRO A 23 -12.44 -11.58 15.66
CA PRO A 23 -12.89 -12.90 15.22
C PRO A 23 -11.88 -13.98 15.62
N ALA A 24 -12.38 -15.19 15.86
CA ALA A 24 -11.51 -16.33 16.15
C ALA A 24 -10.52 -16.55 14.99
N PHE A 25 -9.30 -16.93 15.34
CA PHE A 25 -8.24 -17.16 14.36
C PHE A 25 -8.61 -18.32 13.43
N GLY A 26 -8.82 -18.02 12.14
CA GLY A 26 -9.24 -18.99 11.11
C GLY A 26 -8.13 -19.91 10.60
N GLY A 27 -6.89 -19.79 11.11
CA GLY A 27 -5.71 -20.51 10.65
C GLY A 27 -4.87 -19.71 9.65
N LEU A 28 -3.54 -19.95 9.64
CA LEU A 28 -2.58 -19.19 8.81
C LEU A 28 -2.92 -19.23 7.31
N LEU A 29 -3.41 -20.36 6.81
CA LEU A 29 -3.74 -20.55 5.39
C LEU A 29 -4.85 -19.61 4.91
N MET A 30 -5.82 -19.27 5.76
CA MET A 30 -6.91 -18.35 5.42
C MET A 30 -6.43 -16.91 5.22
N TYR A 31 -5.29 -16.55 5.83
CA TYR A 31 -4.70 -15.23 5.75
C TYR A 31 -3.60 -15.10 4.68
N LEU A 32 -3.21 -16.20 4.01
CA LEU A 32 -2.16 -16.15 2.98
C LEU A 32 -2.55 -15.26 1.81
N GLY A 33 -3.78 -15.36 1.29
CA GLY A 33 -4.22 -14.52 0.17
C GLY A 33 -4.13 -13.02 0.49
N PRO A 34 -4.85 -12.53 1.53
CA PRO A 34 -4.75 -11.14 1.96
C PRO A 34 -3.33 -10.73 2.37
N GLY A 35 -2.56 -11.63 2.99
CA GLY A 35 -1.20 -11.40 3.44
C GLY A 35 -0.20 -11.21 2.30
N ILE A 36 -0.30 -12.01 1.23
CA ILE A 36 0.53 -11.87 0.03
C ILE A 36 0.20 -10.57 -0.70
N VAL A 37 -1.09 -10.23 -0.84
CA VAL A 37 -1.50 -8.94 -1.42
C VAL A 37 -0.94 -7.78 -0.61
N TRP A 38 -0.99 -7.86 0.73
CA TRP A 38 -0.42 -6.85 1.60
C TRP A 38 1.11 -6.78 1.46
N ALA A 39 1.81 -7.91 1.45
CA ALA A 39 3.27 -7.97 1.32
C ALA A 39 3.73 -7.37 -0.02
N GLY A 40 3.05 -7.72 -1.12
CA GLY A 40 3.34 -7.17 -2.44
C GLY A 40 3.05 -5.67 -2.56
N LEU A 41 2.05 -5.15 -1.85
CA LEU A 41 1.78 -3.71 -1.79
C LEU A 41 2.74 -2.97 -0.84
N ALA A 42 3.18 -3.63 0.22
CA ALA A 42 4.13 -3.07 1.18
C ALA A 42 5.53 -2.93 0.58
N GLN A 43 5.90 -3.83 -0.34
CA GLN A 43 7.19 -3.81 -1.01
C GLN A 43 7.16 -2.94 -2.27
N GLY A 44 7.72 -1.74 -2.19
CA GLY A 44 7.67 -0.75 -3.27
C GLY A 44 8.99 -0.58 -4.01
N SER A 45 8.97 0.22 -5.10
CA SER A 45 10.20 0.61 -5.81
C SER A 45 11.18 1.36 -4.89
N GLY A 46 10.73 1.92 -3.77
CA GLY A 46 11.62 2.57 -2.80
C GLY A 46 12.59 1.61 -2.13
N GLU A 47 12.17 0.38 -1.84
CA GLU A 47 13.08 -0.62 -1.27
C GLU A 47 13.95 -1.29 -2.31
N LEU A 48 13.48 -1.37 -3.55
CA LEU A 48 14.28 -1.95 -4.62
C LEU A 48 15.30 -0.95 -5.20
N ILE A 49 15.02 0.35 -5.16
CA ILE A 49 15.85 1.39 -5.79
C ILE A 49 16.52 2.27 -4.73
N TRP A 50 15.73 2.91 -3.86
CA TRP A 50 16.27 3.93 -2.95
C TRP A 50 17.11 3.32 -1.83
N TRP A 51 16.66 2.23 -1.21
CA TRP A 51 17.43 1.60 -0.13
C TRP A 51 18.83 1.12 -0.61
N PRO A 52 18.97 0.34 -1.71
CA PRO A 52 20.28 0.00 -2.26
C PRO A 52 21.11 1.22 -2.66
N TYR A 53 20.48 2.23 -3.28
CA TYR A 53 21.17 3.47 -3.65
C TYR A 53 21.74 4.20 -2.42
N LEU A 54 20.93 4.35 -1.37
CA LEU A 54 21.34 5.01 -0.13
C LEU A 54 22.43 4.21 0.59
N THR A 55 22.30 2.89 0.68
CA THR A 55 23.33 2.03 1.26
C THR A 55 24.63 2.07 0.46
N ALA A 56 24.57 2.06 -0.88
CA ALA A 56 25.75 2.17 -1.73
C ALA A 56 26.44 3.54 -1.59
N LYS A 57 25.65 4.61 -1.43
CA LYS A 57 26.15 5.98 -1.35
C LYS A 57 26.64 6.39 0.04
N TYR A 58 25.97 5.93 1.09
CA TYR A 58 26.21 6.34 2.48
C TYR A 58 26.78 5.22 3.37
N GLY A 59 26.99 4.03 2.80
CA GLY A 59 27.62 2.88 3.46
C GLY A 59 26.64 1.91 4.11
N ALA A 60 27.16 0.73 4.47
CA ALA A 60 26.38 -0.37 5.06
C ALA A 60 25.72 -0.01 6.40
N ALA A 61 26.26 0.96 7.15
CA ALA A 61 25.66 1.44 8.39
C ALA A 61 24.22 1.95 8.21
N PHE A 62 23.86 2.42 7.01
CA PHE A 62 22.50 2.86 6.69
C PHE A 62 21.47 1.73 6.81
N LEU A 63 21.88 0.46 6.63
CA LEU A 63 21.01 -0.70 6.85
C LEU A 63 20.54 -0.82 8.31
N GLY A 64 21.30 -0.25 9.27
CA GLY A 64 20.89 -0.22 10.67
C GLY A 64 19.56 0.51 10.89
N LEU A 65 19.18 1.44 10.00
CA LEU A 65 17.89 2.14 10.05
C LEU A 65 16.69 1.23 9.73
N LEU A 66 16.91 0.11 9.05
CA LEU A 66 15.87 -0.87 8.74
C LEU A 66 15.19 -1.39 10.02
N ILE A 67 15.98 -1.66 11.06
CA ILE A 67 15.49 -2.26 12.32
C ILE A 67 14.48 -1.33 13.02
N PRO A 68 14.83 -0.09 13.42
CA PRO A 68 13.88 0.79 14.08
C PRO A 68 12.70 1.17 13.17
N ALA A 69 12.90 1.34 11.86
CA ALA A 69 11.82 1.60 10.92
C ALA A 69 10.81 0.44 10.87
N SER A 70 11.30 -0.79 10.74
CA SER A 70 10.46 -2.00 10.69
C SER A 70 9.73 -2.25 12.01
N LEU A 71 10.39 -2.02 13.14
CA LEU A 71 9.77 -2.16 14.47
C LEU A 71 8.64 -1.14 14.65
N MET A 72 8.85 0.11 14.27
CA MET A 72 7.81 1.14 14.33
C MET A 72 6.63 0.77 13.42
N GLN A 73 6.92 0.39 12.18
CA GLN A 73 5.91 0.00 11.20
C GLN A 73 5.09 -1.22 11.65
N TYR A 74 5.74 -2.21 12.26
CA TYR A 74 5.07 -3.41 12.77
C TYR A 74 3.98 -3.08 13.80
N TRP A 75 4.31 -2.30 14.84
CA TRP A 75 3.36 -1.94 15.88
C TRP A 75 2.21 -1.08 15.36
N VAL A 76 2.53 -0.09 14.53
CA VAL A 76 1.52 0.79 13.93
C VAL A 76 0.55 -0.02 13.06
N ASN A 77 1.05 -0.94 12.23
CA ASN A 77 0.20 -1.76 11.37
C ASN A 77 -0.70 -2.71 12.17
N ILE A 78 -0.18 -3.31 13.25
CA ILE A 78 -0.99 -4.16 14.13
C ILE A 78 -2.13 -3.37 14.77
N GLU A 79 -1.88 -2.15 15.25
CA GLU A 79 -2.93 -1.35 15.89
C GLU A 79 -3.96 -0.82 14.87
N ILE A 80 -3.52 -0.46 13.66
CA ILE A 80 -4.44 -0.12 12.56
C ILE A 80 -5.32 -1.33 12.20
N ALA A 81 -4.73 -2.52 12.09
CA ALA A 81 -5.47 -3.74 11.78
C ALA A 81 -6.46 -4.09 12.91
N ARG A 82 -6.01 -4.04 14.17
CA ARG A 82 -6.85 -4.27 15.36
C ARG A 82 -8.04 -3.31 15.37
N TYR A 83 -7.77 -2.01 15.19
CA TYR A 83 -8.81 -0.98 15.11
C TYR A 83 -9.84 -1.28 14.02
N THR A 84 -9.38 -1.63 12.82
CA THR A 84 -10.27 -1.91 11.68
C THR A 84 -11.12 -3.17 11.92
N ILE A 85 -10.52 -4.22 12.49
CA ILE A 85 -11.21 -5.49 12.77
C ILE A 85 -12.27 -5.33 13.87
N THR A 86 -11.97 -4.59 14.93
CA THR A 86 -12.89 -4.45 16.07
C THR A 86 -13.99 -3.43 15.80
N THR A 87 -13.70 -2.36 15.05
CA THR A 87 -14.65 -1.25 14.86
C THR A 87 -15.38 -1.30 13.51
N GLY A 88 -14.81 -2.00 12.52
CA GLY A 88 -15.26 -1.95 11.13
C GLY A 88 -14.98 -0.63 10.42
N GLU A 89 -14.26 0.30 11.06
CA GLU A 89 -13.92 1.61 10.52
C GLU A 89 -12.48 1.66 10.02
N THR A 90 -12.22 2.48 9.00
CA THR A 90 -10.84 2.74 8.55
C THR A 90 -10.09 3.62 9.54
N ALA A 91 -8.76 3.53 9.57
CA ALA A 91 -7.93 4.40 10.41
C ALA A 91 -8.20 5.90 10.17
N MET A 92 -8.49 6.32 8.93
CA MET A 92 -8.83 7.70 8.59
C MET A 92 -10.14 8.17 9.23
N THR A 93 -11.14 7.28 9.31
CA THR A 93 -12.38 7.54 10.05
C THR A 93 -12.09 7.70 11.54
N GLY A 94 -11.23 6.84 12.10
CA GLY A 94 -10.77 6.96 13.49
C GLY A 94 -10.09 8.29 13.81
N PHE A 95 -9.18 8.76 12.94
CA PHE A 95 -8.55 10.07 13.09
C PHE A 95 -9.58 11.21 13.01
N SER A 96 -10.61 11.07 12.18
CA SER A 96 -11.68 12.05 12.03
C SER A 96 -12.55 12.15 13.30
N ARG A 97 -12.65 11.09 14.09
CA ARG A 97 -13.33 11.09 15.41
C ARG A 97 -12.56 11.92 16.43
N LEU A 98 -11.23 11.87 16.41
CA LEU A 98 -10.38 12.68 17.28
C LEU A 98 -10.42 14.15 16.88
N SER A 99 -10.14 14.45 15.61
CA SER A 99 -10.18 15.81 15.09
C SER A 99 -10.20 15.81 13.56
N LYS A 100 -11.15 16.54 12.96
CA LYS A 100 -11.19 16.74 11.50
C LYS A 100 -9.91 17.39 10.97
N LYS A 101 -9.29 18.30 11.74
CA LYS A 101 -8.03 18.95 11.33
C LYS A 101 -6.88 17.95 11.29
N TYR A 102 -6.85 17.02 12.25
CA TYR A 102 -5.84 15.98 12.31
C TYR A 102 -6.01 14.98 11.16
N ALA A 103 -7.24 14.53 10.90
CA ALA A 103 -7.53 13.68 9.74
C ALA A 103 -7.14 14.35 8.41
N LEU A 104 -7.42 15.65 8.26
CA LEU A 104 -7.03 16.40 7.07
C LEU A 104 -5.50 16.48 6.93
N LEU A 105 -4.76 16.71 8.02
CA LEU A 105 -3.31 16.73 8.00
C LEU A 105 -2.72 15.39 7.54
N ILE A 106 -3.21 14.27 8.08
CA ILE A 106 -2.79 12.94 7.68
C ILE A 106 -3.16 12.67 6.22
N TRP A 107 -4.36 13.08 5.80
CA TRP A 107 -4.80 12.92 4.41
C TRP A 107 -3.93 13.69 3.42
N ILE A 108 -3.54 14.93 3.75
CA ILE A 108 -2.59 15.72 2.96
C ILE A 108 -1.23 15.01 2.91
N GLY A 109 -0.76 14.47 4.04
CA GLY A 109 0.49 13.71 4.09
C GLY A 109 0.48 12.51 3.14
N VAL A 110 -0.59 11.71 3.18
CA VAL A 110 -0.81 10.57 2.26
C VAL A 110 -0.88 11.06 0.81
N PHE A 111 -1.59 12.15 0.53
CA PHE A 111 -1.68 12.70 -0.82
C PHE A 111 -0.29 13.13 -1.35
N VAL A 112 0.48 13.86 -0.55
CA VAL A 112 1.83 14.31 -0.93
C VAL A 112 2.77 13.14 -1.17
N GLU A 113 2.70 12.09 -0.35
CA GLU A 113 3.46 10.85 -0.53
C GLU A 113 3.11 10.17 -1.87
N ASN A 114 1.83 10.16 -2.25
CA ASN A 114 1.35 9.57 -3.49
C ASN A 114 1.55 10.45 -4.74
N CYS A 115 1.92 11.73 -4.61
CA CYS A 115 2.22 12.60 -5.76
C CYS A 115 3.38 12.08 -6.62
N TRP A 116 4.21 11.19 -6.07
CA TRP A 116 5.37 10.62 -6.77
C TRP A 116 4.99 9.47 -7.74
N PHE A 117 3.70 9.25 -8.02
CA PHE A 117 3.18 8.18 -8.91
C PHE A 117 3.92 8.09 -10.25
N GLY A 118 4.26 9.24 -10.84
CA GLY A 118 4.98 9.30 -12.12
C GLY A 118 6.37 8.67 -12.08
N ALA A 119 7.05 8.67 -10.94
CA ALA A 119 8.36 8.02 -10.84
C ALA A 119 8.26 6.50 -10.68
N TYR A 120 7.17 5.97 -10.09
CA TYR A 120 6.93 4.53 -10.09
C TYR A 120 6.74 4.02 -11.52
N ALA A 121 5.94 4.73 -12.32
CA ALA A 121 5.77 4.42 -13.73
C ALA A 121 7.09 4.55 -14.52
N SER A 122 7.89 5.58 -14.24
CA SER A 122 9.20 5.78 -14.87
C SER A 122 10.21 4.68 -14.48
N ALA A 123 10.23 4.27 -13.22
CA ALA A 123 11.10 3.20 -12.73
C ALA A 123 10.74 1.86 -13.37
N GLY A 124 9.46 1.49 -13.39
CA GLY A 124 8.97 0.30 -14.08
C GLY A 124 9.22 0.37 -15.60
N GLY A 125 9.01 1.55 -16.19
CA GLY A 125 9.28 1.78 -17.61
C GLY A 125 10.76 1.64 -17.97
N THR A 126 11.67 2.08 -17.10
CA THR A 126 13.12 1.89 -17.28
C THR A 126 13.50 0.43 -17.19
N ALA A 127 12.96 -0.32 -16.22
CA ALA A 127 13.19 -1.76 -16.14
C ALA A 127 12.72 -2.50 -17.40
N LEU A 128 11.52 -2.17 -17.91
CA LEU A 128 10.98 -2.76 -19.14
C LEU A 128 11.78 -2.35 -20.38
N ALA A 129 12.25 -1.10 -20.45
CA ALA A 129 13.12 -0.63 -21.52
C ALA A 129 14.43 -1.42 -21.56
N GLU A 130 15.09 -1.61 -20.43
CA GLU A 130 16.34 -2.40 -20.33
C GLU A 130 16.12 -3.88 -20.67
N MET A 131 14.98 -4.46 -20.29
CA MET A 131 14.67 -5.86 -20.59
C MET A 131 14.33 -6.11 -22.07
N THR A 132 13.69 -5.14 -22.74
CA THR A 132 13.14 -5.35 -24.09
C THR A 132 13.92 -4.65 -25.19
N GLY A 133 14.67 -3.60 -24.86
CA GLY A 133 15.33 -2.71 -25.83
C GLY A 133 14.36 -1.97 -26.77
N PHE A 134 13.06 -1.99 -26.47
CA PHE A 134 11.99 -1.45 -27.31
C PHE A 134 11.53 -0.07 -26.81
N PRO A 135 11.20 0.90 -27.68
CA PRO A 135 11.31 0.83 -29.15
C PRO A 135 12.76 0.91 -29.65
N TYR A 136 13.09 0.09 -30.66
CA TYR A 136 14.45 0.04 -31.20
C TYR A 136 14.85 1.36 -31.87
N GLY A 137 16.10 1.78 -31.67
CA GLY A 137 16.63 3.03 -32.23
C GLY A 137 16.20 4.31 -31.50
N TRP A 138 15.39 4.19 -30.44
CA TRP A 138 15.05 5.31 -29.57
C TRP A 138 16.16 5.55 -28.55
N THR A 139 16.22 6.77 -28.01
CA THR A 139 17.12 7.07 -26.88
C THR A 139 16.68 6.28 -25.64
N PRO A 140 17.58 5.93 -24.70
CA PRO A 140 17.21 5.20 -23.47
C PRO A 140 16.06 5.86 -22.72
N ARG A 141 16.09 7.20 -22.61
CA ARG A 141 15.00 7.99 -22.01
C ARG A 141 13.68 7.84 -22.79
N GLY A 142 13.73 7.81 -24.12
CA GLY A 142 12.56 7.61 -24.97
C GLY A 142 11.93 6.24 -24.76
N GLN A 143 12.75 5.19 -24.61
CA GLN A 143 12.28 3.83 -24.33
C GLN A 143 11.62 3.76 -22.94
N SER A 144 12.26 4.32 -21.90
CA SER A 144 11.67 4.37 -20.55
C SER A 144 10.32 5.08 -20.53
N LEU A 145 10.23 6.25 -21.19
CA LEU A 145 8.99 7.02 -21.28
C LEU A 145 7.91 6.27 -22.06
N PHE A 146 8.27 5.60 -23.16
CA PHE A 146 7.33 4.78 -23.92
C PHE A 146 6.68 3.72 -23.02
N TRP A 147 7.49 2.92 -22.32
CA TRP A 147 6.99 1.88 -21.42
C TRP A 147 6.22 2.44 -20.22
N ALA A 148 6.66 3.57 -19.65
CA ALA A 148 5.95 4.24 -18.56
C ALA A 148 4.55 4.71 -18.99
N TYR A 149 4.44 5.38 -20.13
CA TYR A 149 3.13 5.82 -20.63
C TYR A 149 2.25 4.65 -21.07
N LEU A 150 2.84 3.61 -21.66
CA LEU A 150 2.11 2.40 -22.05
C LEU A 150 1.52 1.70 -20.82
N THR A 151 2.31 1.50 -19.76
CA THR A 151 1.83 0.88 -18.52
C THR A 151 0.76 1.74 -17.84
N ILE A 152 0.93 3.06 -17.77
CA ILE A 152 -0.12 3.97 -17.29
C ILE A 152 -1.41 3.80 -18.11
N GLY A 153 -1.31 3.76 -19.45
CA GLY A 153 -2.45 3.56 -20.34
C GLY A 153 -3.17 2.23 -20.08
N ILE A 154 -2.42 1.14 -19.94
CA ILE A 154 -2.96 -0.19 -19.61
C ILE A 154 -3.72 -0.15 -18.27
N TYR A 155 -3.12 0.44 -17.23
CA TYR A 155 -3.78 0.55 -15.92
C TYR A 155 -5.03 1.44 -15.96
N LEU A 156 -4.99 2.57 -16.67
CA LEU A 156 -6.16 3.44 -16.82
C LEU A 156 -7.30 2.71 -17.53
N VAL A 157 -7.02 1.97 -18.60
CA VAL A 157 -8.04 1.15 -19.29
C VAL A 157 -8.57 0.07 -18.35
N ALA A 158 -7.70 -0.64 -17.63
CA ALA A 158 -8.12 -1.65 -16.66
C ALA A 158 -9.02 -1.07 -15.56
N LEU A 159 -8.72 0.15 -15.08
CA LEU A 159 -9.52 0.84 -14.06
C LEU A 159 -10.87 1.34 -14.59
N LEU A 160 -10.90 1.89 -15.81
CA LEU A 160 -12.12 2.44 -16.40
C LEU A 160 -13.12 1.35 -16.85
N PHE A 161 -12.61 0.21 -17.32
CA PHE A 161 -13.44 -0.86 -17.88
C PHE A 161 -13.54 -2.11 -16.98
N GLY A 162 -12.73 -2.20 -15.93
CA GLY A 162 -12.74 -3.31 -14.99
C GLY A 162 -13.94 -3.25 -14.05
N ARG A 163 -15.01 -4.01 -14.36
CA ARG A 163 -16.12 -4.24 -13.41
C ARG A 163 -15.66 -4.86 -12.08
N VAL A 164 -14.52 -5.57 -12.07
CA VAL A 164 -13.93 -6.19 -10.87
C VAL A 164 -12.39 -6.11 -10.93
N VAL A 165 -11.83 -4.91 -10.76
CA VAL A 165 -10.37 -4.69 -10.73
C VAL A 165 -9.70 -5.54 -9.64
N TYR A 166 -10.36 -5.75 -8.50
CA TYR A 166 -9.81 -6.47 -7.36
C TYR A 166 -9.34 -7.90 -7.70
N LEU A 167 -10.19 -8.70 -8.36
CA LEU A 167 -9.84 -10.10 -8.70
C LEU A 167 -8.70 -10.19 -9.71
N ILE A 168 -8.57 -9.21 -10.60
CA ILE A 168 -7.47 -9.15 -11.57
C ILE A 168 -6.17 -8.83 -10.84
N VAL A 169 -6.18 -7.82 -9.97
CA VAL A 169 -5.02 -7.43 -9.17
C VAL A 169 -4.59 -8.58 -8.25
N GLU A 170 -5.53 -9.19 -7.52
CA GLU A 170 -5.25 -10.32 -6.62
C GLU A 170 -4.58 -11.48 -7.36
N ARG A 171 -5.11 -11.89 -8.52
CA ARG A 171 -4.54 -12.99 -9.31
C ARG A 171 -3.15 -12.66 -9.87
N LEU A 172 -2.96 -11.43 -10.34
CA LEU A 172 -1.66 -10.98 -10.84
C LEU A 172 -0.62 -10.97 -9.72
N THR A 173 -0.95 -10.40 -8.56
CA THR A 173 -0.03 -10.35 -7.41
C THR A 173 0.31 -11.75 -6.92
N MET A 174 -0.66 -12.66 -6.82
CA MET A 174 -0.41 -14.06 -6.44
C MET A 174 0.45 -14.86 -7.46
N THR A 175 0.56 -14.40 -8.71
CA THR A 175 1.39 -15.06 -9.74
C THR A 175 2.81 -14.51 -9.74
N VAL A 176 2.98 -13.24 -9.36
CA VAL A 176 4.27 -12.53 -9.41
C VAL A 176 5.03 -12.60 -8.08
N ALA A 177 4.32 -12.69 -6.95
CA ALA A 177 4.90 -12.85 -5.60
C ALA A 177 5.21 -14.31 -5.27
#